data_AF-A0A6G4XLT6-F1
#
_entry.id   AF-A0A6G4XLT6-F1
#
_cell.length_a   1.000
_cell.length_b   1.000
_cell.length_c   1.000
_cell.angle_alpha   90.00
_cell.angle_beta   90.00
_cell.angle_gamma   90.00
#
_symmetry.space_group_name_H-M   'P 1'
#
loop_
_entity.id
_entity.type
_entity.pdbx_description
1 polymer ?
#
loop_
_entity_poly.entity_id
_entity_poly.type
_entity_poly.pdbx_seq_one_letter_code
_entity_poly.pdbx_strand_id
1 'polypeptide(L)'
;MVQLDEQDLTRVMGEVVGGVRPSTHALVEEGERRGRRIKARRRAGYSTAACVLAGVVAGTSWLGTQQSTPGEQMRILPGMSAGGPGKVTIPDFSGAPTDTGTPPGKERATARTLARTLQEGLMLPLIWDVQGYQGEVAPRSHYEAIAALRVGAGDTHFTVGVTLHSQFHLTPHVERSYSCDALKDPNQTVFAGGGKVTTCGVRNLPDGSVLRLYEFQQGHQVTPHADLLRRDGMRISAGVSIASGPESGGRAIPVTLREVEQIVTKDRWQVYVDPEVNERAKSLKPFEELHGIADLIARNETD
;
A
#
# COMPACT_ATOMS: atom_id res chain seq x y z
N MET A 1 -14.32 -45.45 -49.28
CA MET A 1 -14.50 -44.05 -48.82
C MET A 1 -16.00 -43.82 -48.76
N VAL A 2 -16.60 -43.77 -47.58
CA VAL A 2 -18.05 -43.58 -47.44
C VAL A 2 -18.31 -42.07 -47.39
N GLN A 3 -18.94 -41.52 -48.43
CA GLN A 3 -19.45 -40.14 -48.41
C GLN A 3 -20.73 -40.15 -47.57
N LEU A 4 -20.66 -39.56 -46.37
CA LEU A 4 -21.85 -39.27 -45.58
C LEU A 4 -22.55 -38.05 -46.17
N ASP A 5 -23.85 -38.17 -46.40
CA ASP A 5 -24.74 -37.10 -46.82
C ASP A 5 -24.78 -36.01 -45.73
N GLU A 6 -24.89 -34.75 -46.16
CA GLU A 6 -24.95 -33.56 -45.30
C GLU A 6 -26.14 -33.63 -44.32
N GLN A 7 -27.22 -34.31 -44.70
CA GLN A 7 -28.36 -34.59 -43.82
C GLN A 7 -28.02 -35.61 -42.72
N ASP A 8 -27.20 -36.63 -43.02
CA ASP A 8 -26.75 -37.60 -42.02
C ASP A 8 -25.72 -36.98 -41.06
N LEU A 9 -24.86 -36.09 -41.56
CA LEU A 9 -23.94 -35.33 -40.70
C LEU A 9 -24.70 -34.43 -39.70
N THR A 10 -25.75 -33.76 -40.18
CA THR A 10 -26.58 -32.87 -39.35
C THR A 10 -27.35 -33.67 -38.29
N ARG A 11 -27.86 -34.86 -38.65
CA ARG A 11 -28.55 -35.76 -37.72
C ARG A 11 -27.62 -36.32 -36.64
N VAL A 12 -26.43 -36.78 -37.03
CA VAL A 12 -25.43 -37.31 -36.09
C VAL A 12 -24.91 -36.20 -35.16
N MET A 13 -24.66 -34.99 -35.67
CA MET A 13 -24.31 -33.86 -34.81
C MET A 13 -25.47 -33.45 -33.88
N GLY A 14 -26.72 -33.54 -34.33
CA GLY A 14 -27.91 -33.32 -33.50
C GLY A 14 -28.02 -34.31 -32.33
N GLU A 15 -27.76 -35.59 -32.56
CA GLU A 15 -27.72 -36.62 -31.50
C GLU A 15 -26.55 -36.43 -30.54
N VAL A 16 -25.35 -36.11 -31.06
CA VAL A 16 -24.15 -35.91 -30.24
C VAL A 16 -24.26 -34.65 -29.36
N VAL A 17 -24.86 -33.57 -29.87
CA VAL A 17 -25.05 -32.32 -29.12
C VAL A 17 -26.29 -32.39 -28.21
N GLY A 18 -27.33 -33.11 -28.60
CA GLY A 18 -28.54 -33.30 -27.79
C GLY A 18 -28.34 -34.13 -26.52
N GLY A 19 -27.35 -35.05 -26.52
CA GLY A 19 -27.02 -35.91 -25.38
C GLY A 19 -26.12 -35.27 -24.32
N VAL A 20 -25.44 -34.15 -24.64
CA VAL A 20 -24.56 -33.47 -23.69
C VAL A 20 -25.30 -32.24 -23.15
N ARG A 21 -26.24 -32.47 -22.23
CA ARG A 21 -26.60 -31.44 -21.25
C ARG A 21 -25.53 -31.48 -20.17
N PRO A 22 -24.50 -30.61 -20.17
CA PRO A 22 -23.59 -30.55 -19.05
C PRO A 22 -24.44 -30.26 -17.82
N SER A 23 -24.28 -31.04 -16.75
CA SER A 23 -25.03 -30.78 -15.54
C SER A 23 -24.63 -29.37 -15.08
N THR A 24 -25.60 -28.45 -15.11
CA THR A 24 -25.38 -27.05 -14.73
C THR A 24 -24.82 -26.98 -13.32
N HIS A 25 -25.20 -27.94 -12.47
CA HIS A 25 -24.66 -28.15 -11.14
C HIS A 25 -23.15 -28.43 -11.13
N ALA A 26 -22.62 -29.31 -11.99
CA ALA A 26 -21.18 -29.60 -12.05
C ALA A 26 -20.36 -28.43 -12.58
N LEU A 27 -20.91 -27.66 -13.52
CA LEU A 27 -20.27 -26.42 -14.00
C LEU A 27 -20.25 -25.33 -12.93
N VAL A 28 -21.33 -25.19 -12.16
CA VAL A 28 -21.41 -24.27 -11.03
C VAL A 28 -20.45 -24.72 -9.92
N GLU A 29 -20.41 -26.00 -9.59
CA GLU A 29 -19.55 -26.55 -8.54
C GLU A 29 -18.06 -26.45 -8.88
N GLU A 30 -17.66 -26.75 -10.12
CA GLU A 30 -16.27 -26.55 -10.55
C GLU A 30 -15.92 -25.05 -10.66
N GLY A 31 -16.89 -24.21 -11.06
CA GLY A 31 -16.77 -22.75 -11.03
C GLY A 31 -16.54 -22.22 -9.62
N GLU A 32 -17.31 -22.68 -8.65
CA GLU A 32 -17.14 -22.36 -7.23
C GLU A 32 -15.82 -22.88 -6.68
N ARG A 33 -15.43 -24.10 -7.03
CA ARG A 33 -14.17 -24.70 -6.58
C ARG A 33 -12.97 -23.95 -7.15
N ARG A 34 -13.04 -23.52 -8.42
CA ARG A 34 -12.04 -22.65 -9.05
C ARG A 34 -12.04 -21.26 -8.41
N GLY A 35 -13.21 -20.71 -8.11
CA GLY A 35 -13.37 -19.46 -7.35
C GLY A 35 -12.75 -19.53 -5.96
N ARG A 36 -12.99 -20.62 -5.21
CA ARG A 36 -12.38 -20.89 -3.89
C ARG A 36 -10.87 -21.01 -3.99
N ARG A 37 -10.32 -21.71 -5.00
CA ARG A 37 -8.87 -21.78 -5.24
C ARG A 37 -8.26 -20.43 -5.59
N ILE A 38 -8.92 -19.64 -6.44
CA ILE A 38 -8.45 -18.29 -6.78
C ILE A 38 -8.50 -17.40 -5.54
N LYS A 39 -9.56 -17.47 -4.74
CA LYS A 39 -9.70 -16.72 -3.47
C LYS A 39 -8.68 -17.18 -2.41
N ALA A 40 -8.36 -18.47 -2.35
CA ALA A 40 -7.32 -19.01 -1.46
C ALA A 40 -5.90 -18.61 -1.91
N ARG A 41 -5.61 -18.66 -3.21
CA ARG A 41 -4.34 -18.15 -3.78
C ARG A 41 -4.22 -16.64 -3.60
N ARG A 42 -5.33 -15.91 -3.74
CA ARG A 42 -5.42 -14.49 -3.42
C ARG A 42 -5.09 -14.28 -1.94
N ARG A 43 -5.72 -14.97 -0.99
CA ARG A 43 -5.42 -14.84 0.45
C ARG A 43 -3.95 -15.16 0.80
N ALA A 44 -3.35 -16.18 0.18
CA ALA A 44 -1.95 -16.54 0.39
C ALA A 44 -0.95 -15.57 -0.26
N GLY A 45 -1.34 -14.86 -1.33
CA GLY A 45 -0.53 -13.81 -1.96
C GLY A 45 -0.80 -12.39 -1.43
N TYR A 46 -1.96 -12.17 -0.78
CA TYR A 46 -2.37 -10.88 -0.22
C TYR A 46 -1.84 -10.63 1.19
N SER A 47 -1.40 -11.67 1.92
CA SER A 47 -0.89 -11.50 3.29
C SER A 47 0.47 -10.80 3.40
N THR A 48 1.17 -10.55 2.29
CA THR A 48 2.51 -9.93 2.31
C THR A 48 2.71 -8.75 1.36
N ALA A 49 1.73 -8.38 0.52
CA ALA A 49 1.93 -7.39 -0.54
C ALA A 49 0.87 -6.28 -0.64
N ALA A 50 -0.16 -6.25 0.23
CA ALA A 50 -1.28 -5.32 0.08
C ALA A 50 -1.59 -4.52 1.35
N CYS A 51 -0.68 -3.64 1.76
CA CYS A 51 -1.00 -2.53 2.65
C CYS A 51 -0.19 -1.31 2.23
N VAL A 52 -0.84 -0.41 1.49
CA VAL A 52 -0.36 0.94 1.28
C VAL A 52 -1.51 1.84 1.63
N LEU A 53 -1.36 2.66 2.68
CA LEU A 53 -2.09 3.89 3.03
C LEU A 53 -3.49 4.12 2.41
N ALA A 54 -4.32 3.09 2.31
CA ALA A 54 -5.72 3.18 1.88
C ALA A 54 -6.66 3.49 3.07
N GLY A 55 -6.09 3.57 4.28
CA GLY A 55 -6.82 3.66 5.54
C GLY A 55 -7.05 5.07 6.07
N VAL A 56 -7.27 6.10 5.23
CA VAL A 56 -7.92 7.35 5.68
C VAL A 56 -8.74 7.98 4.54
N VAL A 57 -9.73 7.27 4.01
CA VAL A 57 -10.84 7.88 3.24
C VAL A 57 -12.15 7.15 3.58
N ALA A 58 -12.72 7.44 4.75
CA ALA A 58 -14.16 7.29 4.95
C ALA A 58 -14.81 8.63 4.57
N GLY A 59 -14.92 8.89 3.27
CA GLY A 59 -15.44 10.15 2.73
C GLY A 59 -16.04 9.91 1.36
N THR A 60 -17.32 9.53 1.37
CA THR A 60 -18.29 9.46 0.27
C THR A 60 -17.74 9.28 -1.15
N SER A 61 -17.90 8.07 -1.68
CA SER A 61 -17.77 7.73 -3.09
C SER A 61 -18.76 8.54 -3.94
N TRP A 62 -18.32 9.67 -4.48
CA TRP A 62 -19.07 10.30 -5.57
C TRP A 62 -18.68 9.59 -6.87
N LEU A 63 -19.67 8.88 -7.44
CA LEU A 63 -19.62 8.18 -8.72
C LEU A 63 -19.38 9.17 -9.86
N GLY A 64 -18.11 9.49 -10.11
CA GLY A 64 -17.62 10.03 -11.37
C GLY A 64 -16.66 9.02 -11.97
N THR A 65 -17.11 8.21 -12.92
CA THR A 65 -16.23 7.35 -13.72
C THR A 65 -15.37 8.23 -14.62
N GLN A 66 -14.30 8.81 -14.09
CA GLN A 66 -13.26 9.41 -14.91
C GLN A 66 -12.57 8.27 -15.68
N GLN A 67 -12.98 8.09 -16.92
CA GLN A 67 -12.26 7.28 -17.88
C GLN A 67 -10.86 7.89 -18.05
N SER A 68 -9.83 7.12 -17.69
CA SER A 68 -8.44 7.47 -17.97
C SER A 68 -8.29 7.65 -19.48
N THR A 69 -7.94 8.85 -19.93
CA THR A 69 -7.64 9.11 -21.34
C THR A 69 -6.50 8.20 -21.79
N PRO A 70 -6.67 7.37 -22.83
CA PRO A 70 -5.59 6.55 -23.37
C PRO A 70 -4.46 7.45 -23.89
N GLY A 71 -3.25 7.26 -23.36
CA GLY A 71 -2.04 7.94 -23.86
C GLY A 71 -1.30 8.83 -22.87
N GLU A 72 -1.81 9.01 -21.64
CA GLU A 72 -1.08 9.79 -20.64
C GLU A 72 0.07 8.98 -20.06
N GLN A 73 1.28 9.29 -20.50
CA GLN A 73 2.50 8.61 -20.08
C GLN A 73 2.94 9.12 -18.71
N MET A 74 3.19 8.19 -17.78
CA MET A 74 3.86 8.49 -16.51
C MET A 74 5.25 9.07 -16.78
N ARG A 75 5.55 10.23 -16.18
CA ARG A 75 6.83 10.91 -16.33
C ARG A 75 7.86 10.41 -15.32
N ILE A 76 9.08 10.11 -15.77
CA ILE A 76 10.17 9.77 -14.86
C ILE A 76 10.76 11.03 -14.22
N LEU A 77 10.98 10.99 -12.91
CA LEU A 77 11.59 12.11 -12.18
C LEU A 77 13.04 12.37 -12.67
N PRO A 78 13.45 13.65 -12.82
CA PRO A 78 14.81 13.98 -13.24
C PRO A 78 15.87 13.34 -12.33
N GLY A 79 16.90 12.74 -12.92
CA GLY A 79 17.99 12.09 -12.18
C GLY A 79 17.62 10.76 -11.53
N MET A 80 16.43 10.21 -11.79
CA MET A 80 15.98 8.90 -11.29
C MET A 80 15.74 7.91 -12.43
N SER A 81 15.57 6.63 -12.09
CA SER A 81 15.24 5.55 -13.00
C SER A 81 13.76 5.18 -12.92
N ALA A 82 13.23 4.47 -13.92
CA ALA A 82 11.90 3.85 -13.83
C ALA A 82 11.87 2.64 -12.85
N GLY A 83 13.02 2.20 -12.35
CA GLY A 83 13.15 1.05 -11.46
C GLY A 83 12.96 -0.29 -12.18
N GLY A 84 12.78 -1.35 -11.39
CA GLY A 84 12.67 -2.73 -11.88
C GLY A 84 14.00 -3.45 -12.10
N PRO A 85 13.95 -4.73 -12.53
CA PRO A 85 15.12 -5.60 -12.65
C PRO A 85 16.21 -5.00 -13.54
N GLY A 86 17.45 -4.96 -13.03
CA GLY A 86 18.61 -4.43 -13.75
C GLY A 86 18.68 -2.91 -13.90
N LYS A 87 17.71 -2.17 -13.35
CA LYS A 87 17.68 -0.70 -13.36
C LYS A 87 17.97 -0.08 -12.00
N VAL A 88 17.74 -0.83 -10.94
CA VAL A 88 18.10 -0.52 -9.56
C VAL A 88 18.66 -1.77 -8.91
N THR A 89 19.64 -1.59 -8.04
CA THR A 89 20.21 -2.71 -7.27
C THR A 89 19.37 -2.89 -6.03
N ILE A 90 18.65 -4.00 -5.93
CA ILE A 90 17.93 -4.35 -4.71
C ILE A 90 18.96 -4.68 -3.62
N PRO A 91 18.75 -4.23 -2.37
CA PRO A 91 19.69 -4.52 -1.29
C PRO A 91 19.95 -6.01 -1.14
N ASP A 92 21.19 -6.38 -0.84
CA ASP A 92 21.48 -7.71 -0.35
C ASP A 92 20.93 -7.85 1.08
N PHE A 93 19.95 -8.75 1.23
CA PHE A 93 19.28 -9.05 2.49
C PHE A 93 19.87 -10.26 3.21
N SER A 94 20.99 -10.82 2.74
CA SER A 94 21.64 -11.98 3.38
C SER A 94 21.96 -11.75 4.86
N GLY A 95 22.21 -10.50 5.26
CA GLY A 95 22.43 -10.08 6.65
C GLY A 95 21.20 -9.51 7.35
N ALA A 96 20.02 -9.49 6.71
CA ALA A 96 18.80 -8.97 7.31
C ALA A 96 18.27 -9.97 8.36
N PRO A 97 17.71 -9.49 9.50
CA PRO A 97 17.16 -10.38 10.52
C PRO A 97 15.97 -11.20 9.99
N THR A 98 16.14 -12.52 9.96
CA THR A 98 15.05 -13.46 9.63
C THR A 98 14.16 -13.76 10.83
N ASP A 99 14.68 -13.60 12.05
CA ASP A 99 13.94 -13.72 13.30
C ASP A 99 13.77 -12.34 13.94
N THR A 100 12.53 -11.99 14.29
CA THR A 100 12.10 -10.71 14.89
C THR A 100 11.84 -10.85 16.38
N GLY A 101 12.60 -11.70 17.06
CA GLY A 101 12.73 -11.64 18.51
C GLY A 101 12.98 -10.20 18.95
N THR A 102 12.20 -9.71 19.91
CA THR A 102 12.42 -8.38 20.48
C THR A 102 13.81 -8.35 21.14
N PRO A 103 14.73 -7.45 20.73
CA PRO A 103 16.04 -7.37 21.35
C PRO A 103 15.94 -7.11 22.87
N PRO A 104 16.87 -7.62 23.68
CA PRO A 104 16.85 -7.38 25.13
C PRO A 104 16.79 -5.90 25.46
N GLY A 105 15.86 -5.52 26.36
CA GLY A 105 15.67 -4.14 26.80
C GLY A 105 15.01 -3.21 25.78
N LYS A 106 14.59 -3.71 24.61
CA LYS A 106 13.82 -2.95 23.62
C LYS A 106 12.35 -3.35 23.63
N GLU A 107 11.52 -2.48 23.09
CA GLU A 107 10.11 -2.73 22.81
C GLU A 107 9.80 -2.47 21.35
N ARG A 108 8.72 -3.07 20.83
CA ARG A 108 8.22 -2.71 19.50
C ARG A 108 7.72 -1.27 19.52
N ALA A 109 8.05 -0.50 18.49
CA ALA A 109 7.51 0.84 18.32
C ALA A 109 5.99 0.75 18.17
N THR A 110 5.28 1.73 18.73
CA THR A 110 3.83 1.83 18.60
C THR A 110 3.45 2.80 17.48
N ALA A 111 2.19 2.78 17.04
CA ALA A 111 1.65 3.83 16.16
C ALA A 111 1.88 5.25 16.73
N ARG A 112 1.74 5.44 18.04
CA ARG A 112 2.06 6.70 18.74
C ARG A 112 3.52 7.10 18.54
N THR A 113 4.43 6.14 18.67
CA THR A 113 5.86 6.36 18.48
C THR A 113 6.18 6.79 17.06
N LEU A 114 5.54 6.17 16.07
CA LEU A 114 5.69 6.58 14.68
C LEU A 114 5.10 7.98 14.42
N ALA A 115 3.92 8.28 14.96
CA ALA A 115 3.31 9.60 14.87
C ALA A 115 4.20 10.68 15.50
N ARG A 116 4.80 10.40 16.66
CA ARG A 116 5.75 11.30 17.32
C ARG A 116 7.00 11.51 16.49
N THR A 117 7.56 10.42 15.95
CA THR A 117 8.73 10.47 15.06
C THR A 117 8.43 11.27 13.81
N LEU A 118 7.22 11.14 13.25
CA LEU A 118 6.75 11.92 12.12
C LEU A 118 6.61 13.40 12.47
N GLN A 119 6.05 13.73 13.64
CA GLN A 119 5.90 15.11 14.12
C GLN A 119 7.26 15.79 14.29
N GLU A 120 8.21 15.12 14.95
CA GLU A 120 9.57 15.61 15.13
C GLU A 120 10.35 15.65 13.80
N GLY A 121 9.99 14.75 12.89
CA GLY A 121 10.61 14.59 11.58
C GLY A 121 10.19 15.66 10.59
N LEU A 122 8.94 16.05 10.57
CA LEU A 122 8.40 16.86 9.49
C LEU A 122 8.96 18.29 9.42
N MET A 123 9.70 18.79 10.41
CA MET A 123 10.21 20.19 10.46
C MET A 123 9.17 21.22 9.99
N LEU A 124 7.89 20.94 10.25
CA LEU A 124 6.81 21.79 9.76
C LEU A 124 7.03 23.17 10.35
N PRO A 125 6.82 24.24 9.56
CA PRO A 125 6.82 25.57 10.14
C PRO A 125 5.83 25.56 11.33
N LEU A 126 6.24 26.15 12.45
CA LEU A 126 5.57 26.16 13.77
C LEU A 126 4.06 26.51 13.75
N ILE A 127 3.55 26.96 12.62
CA ILE A 127 2.16 27.30 12.32
C ILE A 127 1.25 26.09 12.06
N TRP A 128 1.80 24.88 11.95
CA TRP A 128 1.02 23.69 11.63
C TRP A 128 0.72 22.89 12.90
N ASP A 129 -0.52 22.99 13.37
CA ASP A 129 -0.98 22.26 14.55
C ASP A 129 -1.19 20.78 14.20
N VAL A 130 -0.56 19.91 14.99
CA VAL A 130 -0.83 18.47 14.99
C VAL A 130 -2.12 18.24 15.77
N GLN A 131 -3.19 17.92 15.05
CA GLN A 131 -4.52 17.77 15.65
C GLN A 131 -4.77 16.37 16.23
N GLY A 132 -3.90 15.41 15.90
CA GLY A 132 -3.82 14.10 16.54
C GLY A 132 -3.30 13.04 15.59
N TYR A 133 -3.34 11.78 16.04
CA TYR A 133 -2.86 10.64 15.27
C TYR A 133 -3.83 9.45 15.28
N GLN A 134 -3.64 8.54 14.33
CA GLN A 134 -4.34 7.26 14.18
C GLN A 134 -3.34 6.20 13.72
N GLY A 135 -3.49 4.95 14.15
CA GLY A 135 -2.63 3.87 13.69
C GLY A 135 -2.91 2.49 14.26
N GLU A 136 -2.33 1.47 13.63
CA GLU A 136 -2.52 0.06 13.94
C GLU A 136 -1.15 -0.66 14.01
N VAL A 137 -1.08 -1.78 14.74
CA VAL A 137 0.08 -2.67 14.77
C VAL A 137 -0.36 -4.09 14.39
N ALA A 138 0.21 -4.64 13.32
CA ALA A 138 -0.12 -5.98 12.82
C ALA A 138 0.45 -7.12 13.72
N PRO A 139 -0.05 -8.37 13.57
CA PRO A 139 0.32 -9.51 14.41
C PRO A 139 1.82 -9.85 14.46
N ARG A 140 2.22 -10.68 15.43
CA ARG A 140 3.63 -10.97 15.75
C ARG A 140 4.50 -11.46 14.59
N SER A 141 3.92 -12.16 13.60
CA SER A 141 4.65 -12.80 12.49
C SER A 141 5.24 -11.82 11.48
N HIS A 142 4.73 -10.59 11.39
CA HIS A 142 5.32 -9.50 10.62
C HIS A 142 4.93 -8.19 11.31
N TYR A 143 5.92 -7.38 11.71
CA TYR A 143 5.63 -6.09 12.28
C TYR A 143 5.26 -5.11 11.16
N GLU A 144 4.04 -4.59 11.25
CA GLU A 144 3.59 -3.42 10.50
C GLU A 144 3.05 -2.42 11.51
N ALA A 145 3.44 -1.16 11.37
CA ALA A 145 2.85 -0.07 12.13
C ALA A 145 2.54 1.09 11.21
N ILE A 146 1.34 1.64 11.36
CA ILE A 146 0.84 2.77 10.58
C ILE A 146 0.67 3.94 11.54
N ALA A 147 1.03 5.14 11.10
CA ALA A 147 0.71 6.37 11.82
C ALA A 147 0.32 7.46 10.83
N ALA A 148 -0.71 8.21 11.17
CA ALA A 148 -1.15 9.38 10.43
C ALA A 148 -1.10 10.60 11.35
N LEU A 149 -0.65 11.75 10.84
CA LEU A 149 -0.77 13.04 11.52
C LEU A 149 -1.72 13.93 10.73
N ARG A 150 -2.79 14.39 11.38
CA ARG A 150 -3.63 15.45 10.84
C ARG A 150 -2.96 16.79 11.09
N VAL A 151 -2.70 17.51 10.02
CA VAL A 151 -2.03 18.79 10.00
C VAL A 151 -2.99 19.86 9.47
N GLY A 152 -3.13 20.94 10.21
CA GLY A 152 -4.01 22.06 9.85
C GLY A 152 -3.25 23.36 9.61
N ALA A 153 -3.70 24.15 8.63
CA ALA A 153 -3.36 25.56 8.49
C ALA A 153 -4.64 26.33 8.12
N GLY A 154 -5.23 27.04 9.09
CA GLY A 154 -6.58 27.60 8.95
C GLY A 154 -7.62 26.50 8.74
N ASP A 155 -8.50 26.68 7.75
CA ASP A 155 -9.57 25.71 7.41
C ASP A 155 -9.10 24.53 6.56
N THR A 156 -7.80 24.47 6.21
CA THR A 156 -7.26 23.39 5.38
C THR A 156 -6.64 22.33 6.27
N HIS A 157 -7.12 21.09 6.13
CA HIS A 157 -6.58 19.93 6.82
C HIS A 157 -6.09 18.88 5.82
N PHE A 158 -4.91 18.35 6.08
CA PHE A 158 -4.37 17.20 5.38
C PHE A 158 -3.78 16.22 6.37
N THR A 159 -3.57 15.00 5.93
CA THR A 159 -3.02 13.92 6.72
C THR A 159 -1.72 13.48 6.10
N VAL A 160 -0.66 13.45 6.90
CA VAL A 160 0.61 12.80 6.51
C VAL A 160 0.64 11.43 7.15
N GLY A 161 0.64 10.39 6.33
CA GLY A 161 0.75 9.00 6.74
C GLY A 161 2.18 8.50 6.63
N VAL A 162 2.60 7.68 7.59
CA VAL A 162 3.79 6.84 7.52
C VAL A 162 3.43 5.40 7.87
N THR A 163 4.04 4.47 7.17
CA THR A 163 3.91 3.04 7.40
C THR A 163 5.30 2.43 7.50
N LEU A 164 5.48 1.58 8.51
CA LEU A 164 6.72 0.87 8.80
C LEU A 164 6.47 -0.63 8.73
N HIS A 165 7.16 -1.34 7.83
CA HIS A 165 7.11 -2.79 7.71
C HIS A 165 8.46 -3.41 8.01
N SER A 166 8.53 -4.34 8.96
CA SER A 166 9.69 -5.21 9.14
C SER A 166 9.70 -6.32 8.07
N GLN A 167 10.88 -6.81 7.73
CA GLN A 167 11.04 -8.04 6.93
C GLN A 167 10.35 -7.99 5.54
N PHE A 168 10.21 -6.80 4.96
CA PHE A 168 9.63 -6.64 3.62
C PHE A 168 10.41 -7.40 2.54
N HIS A 169 11.70 -7.66 2.78
CA HIS A 169 12.53 -8.49 1.90
C HIS A 169 12.02 -9.94 1.73
N LEU A 170 11.21 -10.45 2.67
CA LEU A 170 10.58 -11.77 2.57
C LEU A 170 9.35 -11.77 1.66
N THR A 171 8.84 -10.58 1.28
CA THR A 171 7.73 -10.48 0.35
C THR A 171 8.15 -10.99 -1.02
N PRO A 172 7.36 -11.88 -1.66
CA PRO A 172 7.63 -12.28 -3.03
C PRO A 172 7.69 -11.07 -3.97
N HIS A 173 8.66 -11.07 -4.88
CA HIS A 173 8.78 -10.04 -5.93
C HIS A 173 9.07 -8.62 -5.45
N VAL A 174 9.78 -8.43 -4.34
CA VAL A 174 10.29 -7.12 -3.90
C VAL A 174 10.93 -6.33 -5.03
N GLU A 175 11.72 -6.98 -5.90
CA GLU A 175 12.35 -6.30 -7.04
C GLU A 175 11.33 -5.69 -8.03
N ARG A 176 10.20 -6.37 -8.26
CA ARG A 176 9.12 -5.84 -9.11
C ARG A 176 8.39 -4.71 -8.40
N SER A 177 8.21 -4.82 -7.09
CA SER A 177 7.56 -3.80 -6.27
C SER A 177 8.29 -2.46 -6.31
N TYR A 178 9.61 -2.45 -6.52
CA TYR A 178 10.40 -1.22 -6.73
C TYR A 178 10.59 -0.88 -8.21
N SER A 179 9.47 -0.82 -8.92
CA SER A 179 9.36 -0.26 -10.27
C SER A 179 8.21 0.73 -10.35
N CYS A 180 8.31 1.67 -11.28
CA CYS A 180 7.23 2.59 -11.63
C CYS A 180 6.09 1.86 -12.36
N ASP A 181 6.38 0.77 -13.07
CA ASP A 181 5.35 -0.04 -13.73
C ASP A 181 4.49 -0.83 -12.74
N ALA A 182 5.04 -1.23 -11.58
CA ALA A 182 4.25 -1.84 -10.52
C ALA A 182 3.12 -0.94 -10.02
N LEU A 183 3.29 0.38 -10.09
CA LEU A 183 2.25 1.35 -9.73
C LEU A 183 1.11 1.46 -10.75
N LYS A 184 1.27 0.85 -11.94
CA LYS A 184 0.23 0.80 -12.98
C LYS A 184 -0.69 -0.41 -12.85
N ASP A 185 -0.33 -1.40 -12.02
CA ASP A 185 -1.13 -2.61 -11.87
C ASP A 185 -2.42 -2.26 -11.10
N PRO A 186 -3.61 -2.36 -11.73
CA PRO A 186 -4.87 -2.04 -11.06
C PRO A 186 -5.20 -3.02 -9.93
N ASN A 187 -4.51 -4.18 -9.86
CA ASN A 187 -4.64 -5.14 -8.76
C ASN A 187 -3.70 -4.84 -7.59
N GLN A 188 -2.69 -3.97 -7.76
CA GLN A 188 -1.98 -3.41 -6.62
C GLN A 188 -2.91 -2.34 -6.02
N THR A 189 -3.68 -2.77 -5.01
CA THR A 189 -4.72 -2.05 -4.26
C THR A 189 -4.24 -0.82 -3.50
N VAL A 190 -3.17 -0.18 -3.96
CA VAL A 190 -2.56 0.99 -3.35
C VAL A 190 -3.54 2.17 -3.32
N PHE A 191 -4.57 2.18 -4.19
CA PHE A 191 -5.46 3.33 -4.34
C PHE A 191 -6.91 2.93 -4.63
N ALA A 192 -7.70 2.70 -3.57
CA ALA A 192 -9.14 2.44 -3.67
C ALA A 192 -9.97 3.65 -4.22
N GLY A 193 -9.33 4.73 -4.68
CA GLY A 193 -9.96 5.99 -5.08
C GLY A 193 -9.90 6.34 -6.58
N GLY A 194 -9.39 5.46 -7.46
CA GLY A 194 -9.43 5.67 -8.92
C GLY A 194 -8.52 6.78 -9.47
N GLY A 195 -7.51 7.22 -8.72
CA GLY A 195 -6.47 8.10 -9.25
C GLY A 195 -5.38 7.36 -10.03
N LYS A 196 -4.41 8.10 -10.56
CA LYS A 196 -3.31 7.61 -11.40
C LYS A 196 -1.96 8.15 -10.93
N VAL A 197 -0.88 7.42 -11.17
CA VAL A 197 0.47 7.93 -10.93
C VAL A 197 0.93 8.77 -12.11
N THR A 198 1.26 10.04 -11.86
CA THR A 198 1.66 11.01 -12.89
C THR A 198 3.17 11.10 -13.04
N THR A 199 3.89 11.07 -11.91
CA THR A 199 5.34 11.06 -11.88
C THR A 199 5.84 9.92 -11.01
N CYS A 200 6.98 9.33 -11.38
CA CYS A 200 7.62 8.30 -10.58
C CYS A 200 9.13 8.28 -10.82
N GLY A 201 9.90 7.90 -9.82
CA GLY A 201 11.32 7.65 -9.96
C GLY A 201 11.80 6.71 -8.87
N VAL A 202 12.78 5.88 -9.21
CA VAL A 202 13.45 4.96 -8.30
C VAL A 202 14.96 5.20 -8.37
N ARG A 203 15.64 5.22 -7.23
CA ARG A 203 17.10 5.36 -7.14
C ARG A 203 17.67 4.59 -5.97
N ASN A 204 18.92 4.17 -6.11
CA ASN A 204 19.73 3.72 -4.98
C ASN A 204 20.22 4.93 -4.17
N LEU A 205 20.22 4.81 -2.84
CA LEU A 205 20.85 5.78 -1.94
C LEU A 205 22.29 5.34 -1.60
N PRO A 206 23.16 6.24 -1.11
CA PRO A 206 24.56 5.94 -0.80
C PRO A 206 24.75 4.83 0.25
N ASP A 207 23.79 4.64 1.15
CA ASP A 207 23.80 3.58 2.15
C ASP A 207 23.46 2.19 1.58
N GLY A 208 23.04 2.13 0.31
CA GLY A 208 22.61 0.94 -0.42
C GLY A 208 21.12 0.61 -0.30
N SER A 209 20.32 1.49 0.31
CA SER A 209 18.86 1.39 0.27
C SER A 209 18.29 1.78 -1.11
N VAL A 210 17.02 1.46 -1.35
CA VAL A 210 16.31 1.81 -2.60
C VAL A 210 15.14 2.73 -2.26
N LEU A 211 15.16 3.94 -2.81
CA LEU A 211 14.11 4.93 -2.67
C LEU A 211 13.28 4.99 -3.94
N ARG A 212 11.96 4.91 -3.79
CA ARG A 212 10.97 5.23 -4.82
C ARG A 212 10.17 6.47 -4.40
N LEU A 213 10.06 7.42 -5.31
CA LEU A 213 9.26 8.63 -5.18
C LEU A 213 8.22 8.65 -6.28
N TYR A 214 6.99 9.08 -5.99
CA TYR A 214 5.95 9.22 -7.00
C TYR A 214 4.88 10.22 -6.58
N GLU A 215 4.17 10.75 -7.56
CA GLU A 215 3.00 11.60 -7.35
C GLU A 215 1.76 10.87 -7.84
N PHE A 216 0.73 10.88 -7.00
CA PHE A 216 -0.57 10.31 -7.30
C PHE A 216 -1.59 11.41 -7.52
N GLN A 217 -2.22 11.42 -8.69
CA GLN A 217 -3.24 12.37 -9.08
C GLN A 217 -4.64 11.74 -8.98
N GLN A 218 -5.52 12.39 -8.21
CA GLN A 218 -6.94 12.08 -8.14
C GLN A 218 -7.74 13.36 -8.45
N GLY A 219 -8.39 13.41 -9.62
CA GLY A 219 -8.96 14.65 -10.13
C GLY A 219 -7.89 15.73 -10.34
N HIS A 220 -8.03 16.88 -9.67
CA HIS A 220 -7.04 17.97 -9.69
C HIS A 220 -6.02 17.89 -8.56
N GLN A 221 -6.19 16.96 -7.63
CA GLN A 221 -5.32 16.82 -6.47
C GLN A 221 -4.12 15.95 -6.82
N VAL A 222 -2.92 16.43 -6.50
CA VAL A 222 -1.67 15.68 -6.64
C VAL A 222 -1.09 15.47 -5.25
N THR A 223 -0.87 14.21 -4.87
CA THR A 223 -0.33 13.80 -3.58
C THR A 223 1.05 13.20 -3.75
N PRO A 224 2.08 13.70 -3.04
CA PRO A 224 3.40 13.09 -3.09
C PRO A 224 3.48 11.87 -2.18
N HIS A 225 4.27 10.88 -2.62
CA HIS A 225 4.55 9.66 -1.89
C HIS A 225 6.04 9.30 -1.99
N ALA A 226 6.54 8.67 -0.94
CA ALA A 226 7.89 8.13 -0.87
C ALA A 226 7.88 6.73 -0.26
N ASP A 227 8.74 5.85 -0.75
CA ASP A 227 8.85 4.47 -0.32
C ASP A 227 10.31 4.04 -0.32
N LEU A 228 10.84 3.74 0.86
CA LEU A 228 12.24 3.39 1.11
C LEU A 228 12.36 1.92 1.54
N LEU A 229 13.15 1.14 0.79
CA LEU A 229 13.59 -0.19 1.17
C LEU A 229 15.01 -0.14 1.72
N ARG A 230 15.15 -0.36 3.02
CA ARG A 230 16.44 -0.39 3.71
C ARG A 230 17.12 -1.75 3.60
N ARG A 231 18.43 -1.77 3.81
CA ARG A 231 19.27 -2.99 3.76
C ARG A 231 18.99 -3.99 4.86
N ASP A 232 18.45 -3.53 5.98
CA ASP A 232 17.96 -4.39 7.08
C ASP A 232 16.64 -5.08 6.73
N GLY A 233 16.14 -4.91 5.50
CA GLY A 233 14.90 -5.52 5.06
C GLY A 233 13.65 -4.79 5.55
N MET A 234 13.79 -3.61 6.15
CA MET A 234 12.67 -2.77 6.55
C MET A 234 12.19 -1.90 5.37
N ARG A 235 10.88 -1.74 5.25
CA ARG A 235 10.25 -0.79 4.32
C ARG A 235 9.59 0.34 5.08
N ILE A 236 9.84 1.57 4.65
CA ILE A 236 9.21 2.78 5.19
C ILE A 236 8.49 3.45 4.03
N SER A 237 7.18 3.67 4.15
CA SER A 237 6.40 4.40 3.15
C SER A 237 5.76 5.63 3.80
N ALA A 238 5.81 6.77 3.13
CA ALA A 238 5.11 7.98 3.56
C ALA A 238 4.30 8.56 2.40
N GLY A 239 3.16 9.14 2.72
CA GLY A 239 2.26 9.73 1.75
C GLY A 239 1.38 10.78 2.37
N VAL A 240 0.78 11.61 1.54
CA VAL A 240 -0.13 12.67 1.97
C VAL A 240 -1.52 12.38 1.43
N SER A 241 -2.53 12.52 2.27
CA SER A 241 -3.93 12.56 1.85
C SER A 241 -4.57 13.87 2.30
N ILE A 242 -5.56 14.36 1.57
CA ILE A 242 -6.40 15.47 2.01
C ILE A 242 -7.70 14.83 2.49
N ALA A 243 -8.23 15.24 3.64
CA ALA A 243 -9.57 14.83 4.04
C ALA A 243 -10.55 15.43 3.02
N SER A 244 -11.25 14.57 2.27
CA SER A 244 -12.19 14.99 1.23
C SER A 244 -13.33 15.82 1.86
N GLY A 245 -13.25 17.13 1.69
CA GLY A 245 -14.36 18.06 1.88
C GLY A 245 -14.78 18.64 0.53
N PRO A 246 -16.08 18.87 0.29
CA PRO A 246 -16.61 19.39 -0.99
C PRO A 246 -16.02 20.75 -1.40
N GLU A 247 -15.34 21.45 -0.48
CA GLU A 247 -14.81 22.81 -0.69
C GLU A 247 -13.29 22.90 -0.85
N SER A 248 -12.59 21.76 -0.93
CA SER A 248 -11.11 21.75 -0.98
C SER A 248 -10.50 22.30 -2.28
N GLY A 249 -11.33 22.78 -3.22
CA GLY A 249 -11.03 23.93 -4.09
C GLY A 249 -9.71 23.93 -4.86
N GLY A 250 -9.14 22.77 -5.19
CA GLY A 250 -7.84 22.68 -5.86
C GLY A 250 -6.68 23.32 -5.09
N ARG A 251 -6.80 23.46 -3.76
CA ARG A 251 -5.72 24.03 -2.94
C ARG A 251 -4.50 23.12 -3.00
N ALA A 252 -3.32 23.74 -3.15
CA ALA A 252 -2.06 23.03 -3.18
C ALA A 252 -1.81 22.31 -1.85
N ILE A 253 -1.42 21.04 -1.92
CA ILE A 253 -0.95 20.30 -0.76
C ILE A 253 0.37 20.95 -0.33
N PRO A 254 0.49 21.39 0.94
CA PRO A 254 1.65 22.15 1.35
C PRO A 254 2.88 21.26 1.63
N VAL A 255 2.71 19.94 1.55
CA VAL A 255 3.79 18.95 1.58
C VAL A 255 4.20 18.59 0.16
N THR A 256 5.49 18.69 -0.11
CA THR A 256 6.16 18.46 -1.39
C THR A 256 6.75 17.04 -1.48
N LEU A 257 7.13 16.63 -2.69
CA LEU A 257 7.82 15.37 -2.92
C LEU A 257 9.16 15.26 -2.16
N ARG A 258 9.87 16.39 -2.03
CA ARG A 258 11.13 16.47 -1.27
C ARG A 258 10.91 16.28 0.24
N GLU A 259 9.80 16.78 0.78
CA GLU A 259 9.50 16.62 2.19
C GLU A 259 9.13 15.17 2.53
N VAL A 260 8.31 14.49 1.70
CA VAL A 260 8.03 13.06 1.93
C VAL A 260 9.27 12.18 1.75
N GLU A 261 10.18 12.55 0.85
CA GLU A 261 11.50 11.92 0.75
C GLU A 261 12.28 12.07 2.07
N GLN A 262 12.39 13.29 2.59
CA GLN A 262 13.07 13.55 3.86
C GLN A 262 12.44 12.83 5.06
N ILE A 263 11.12 12.60 5.03
CA ILE A 263 10.44 11.80 6.05
C ILE A 263 11.00 10.39 6.01
N VAL A 264 10.93 9.69 4.88
CA VAL A 264 11.28 8.26 4.81
C VAL A 264 12.78 8.00 4.98
N THR A 265 13.64 8.95 4.59
CA THR A 265 15.10 8.81 4.70
C THR A 265 15.69 9.21 6.06
N LYS A 266 14.86 9.41 7.09
CA LYS A 266 15.36 9.66 8.45
C LYS A 266 15.78 8.37 9.13
N ASP A 267 16.96 8.37 9.76
CA ASP A 267 17.50 7.22 10.48
C ASP A 267 16.71 6.83 11.75
N ARG A 268 15.72 7.65 12.14
CA ARG A 268 14.91 7.48 13.35
C ARG A 268 13.84 6.39 13.23
N TRP A 269 13.54 5.92 12.03
CA TRP A 269 12.59 4.82 11.86
C TRP A 269 13.21 3.52 12.35
N GLN A 270 12.62 2.93 13.39
CA GLN A 270 13.07 1.70 14.00
C GLN A 270 11.86 0.87 14.44
N VAL A 271 11.90 -0.44 14.17
CA VAL A 271 10.88 -1.39 14.67
C VAL A 271 10.97 -1.56 16.18
N TYR A 272 12.19 -1.56 16.70
CA TYR A 272 12.47 -1.72 18.12
C TYR A 272 13.09 -0.45 18.69
N VAL A 273 12.49 0.06 19.76
CA VAL A 273 12.89 1.30 20.42
C VAL A 273 13.10 1.07 21.90
N ASP A 274 13.78 2.00 22.58
CA ASP A 274 13.83 1.99 24.04
C ASP A 274 12.43 2.25 24.61
N PRO A 275 12.05 1.61 25.74
CA PRO A 275 10.75 1.82 26.38
C PRO A 275 10.41 3.30 26.60
N GLU A 276 11.41 4.12 26.95
CA GLU A 276 11.26 5.57 27.13
C GLU A 276 10.77 6.31 25.88
N VAL A 277 11.06 5.78 24.67
CA VAL A 277 10.55 6.35 23.42
C VAL A 277 9.04 6.14 23.34
N ASN A 278 8.56 4.93 23.66
CA ASN A 278 7.13 4.64 23.72
C ASN A 278 6.43 5.47 24.82
N GLU A 279 7.06 5.61 25.99
CA GLU A 279 6.52 6.45 27.07
C GLU A 279 6.39 7.93 26.67
N ARG A 280 7.43 8.52 26.07
CA ARG A 280 7.36 9.92 25.59
C ARG A 280 6.25 10.13 24.56
N ALA A 281 6.02 9.13 23.69
CA ALA A 281 4.98 9.20 22.68
C ALA A 281 3.55 9.18 23.27
N LYS A 282 3.35 8.75 24.52
CA LYS A 282 2.04 8.82 25.19
C LYS A 282 1.55 10.25 25.44
N SER A 283 2.43 11.25 25.38
CA SER A 283 2.04 12.66 25.44
C SER A 283 1.23 13.13 24.22
N LEU A 284 1.27 12.39 23.11
CA LEU A 284 0.43 12.67 21.96
C LEU A 284 -1.03 12.29 22.25
N LYS A 285 -1.92 13.28 22.10
CA LYS A 285 -3.36 13.04 22.16
C LYS A 285 -3.80 12.29 20.89
N PRO A 286 -4.47 11.12 21.01
CA PRO A 286 -5.09 10.46 19.85
C PRO A 286 -6.19 11.35 19.25
N PHE A 287 -6.35 11.30 17.93
CA PHE A 287 -7.52 11.90 17.27
C PHE A 287 -8.69 10.91 17.29
N GLU A 288 -8.40 9.64 17.01
CA GLU A 288 -9.25 8.47 17.28
C GLU A 288 -8.32 7.31 17.59
N GLU A 289 -8.47 6.66 18.74
CA GLU A 289 -7.94 5.30 18.88
C GLU A 289 -8.84 4.40 18.04
N LEU A 290 -8.36 3.93 16.88
CA LEU A 290 -8.99 2.81 16.21
C LEU A 290 -8.89 1.61 17.16
N HIS A 291 -9.92 1.39 17.97
CA HIS A 291 -10.15 0.10 18.58
C HIS A 291 -10.57 -0.87 17.46
N GLY A 292 -9.54 -1.42 16.81
CA GLY A 292 -9.50 -2.81 16.36
C GLY A 292 -10.31 -3.18 15.12
N ILE A 293 -9.66 -3.13 13.95
CA ILE A 293 -9.81 -4.24 12.98
C ILE A 293 -9.29 -5.54 13.62
N ALA A 294 -8.28 -5.48 14.51
CA ALA A 294 -7.84 -6.62 15.31
C ALA A 294 -8.97 -7.21 16.18
N ASP A 295 -9.86 -6.38 16.74
CA ASP A 295 -11.07 -6.82 17.45
C ASP A 295 -12.11 -7.43 16.50
N LEU A 296 -12.21 -6.91 15.27
CA LEU A 296 -13.05 -7.48 14.21
C LEU A 296 -12.51 -8.80 13.66
N ILE A 297 -11.19 -9.00 13.65
CA ILE A 297 -10.54 -10.26 13.25
C ILE A 297 -10.66 -11.28 14.38
N ALA A 298 -10.38 -10.89 15.64
CA ALA A 298 -10.52 -11.78 16.79
C ALA A 298 -11.96 -12.27 17.01
N ARG A 299 -12.97 -11.45 16.70
CA ARG A 299 -14.38 -11.86 16.74
C ARG A 299 -14.77 -12.82 15.60
N ASN A 300 -14.11 -12.74 14.45
CA ASN A 300 -14.36 -13.63 13.30
C ASN A 300 -13.57 -14.96 13.37
N GLU A 301 -12.69 -15.15 14.36
CA GLU A 301 -11.99 -16.42 14.61
C GLU A 301 -12.69 -17.29 15.67
N THR A 302 -13.74 -16.78 16.32
CA THR A 302 -14.53 -17.50 17.33
C THR A 302 -15.93 -17.92 16.87
N ASP A 303 -16.32 -17.56 15.64
CA ASP A 303 -17.55 -18.01 14.96
C ASP A 303 -17.22 -18.99 13.81
#